data_AF-A0A3D4H9G4-F1
#
_entry.id   AF-A0A3D4H9G4-F1
#
_cell.length_a   1.000
_cell.length_b   1.000
_cell.length_c   1.000
_cell.angle_alpha   90.00
_cell.angle_beta   90.00
_cell.angle_gamma   90.00
#
_symmetry.space_group_name_H-M   'P 1'
#
loop_
_entity.id
_entity.type
_entity.pdbx_description
1 polymer ?
#
loop_
_entity_poly.entity_id
_entity_poly.type
_entity_poly.pdbx_seq_one_letter_code
_entity_poly.pdbx_strand_id
1 'polypeptide(L)' 'HRMSGIARSLFLEAQDAARANGARTLYVSATPTDAAVGFYLHQGFQPTTDPVPALLEKEPENIHMVKRL' A
#
# COMPACT_ATOMS: atom_id res chain seq x y z
N HIS A 1 16.35 9.47 12.50
CA HIS A 1 16.08 10.08 11.18
C HIS A 1 15.36 9.07 10.30
N ARG A 2 14.10 9.32 9.93
CA ARG A 2 13.28 8.35 9.18
C ARG A 2 13.50 8.52 7.67
N MET A 3 13.67 7.43 6.95
CA MET A 3 13.87 7.34 5.49
C MET A 3 12.63 7.75 4.66
N SER A 4 11.77 8.63 5.18
CA SER A 4 10.47 8.94 4.58
C SER A 4 10.55 9.53 3.19
N GLY A 5 11.63 10.24 2.87
CA GLY A 5 11.87 10.73 1.52
C GLY A 5 12.02 9.57 0.54
N ILE A 6 12.85 8.59 0.88
CA ILE A 6 13.16 7.45 0.00
C ILE A 6 11.96 6.52 -0.17
N ALA A 7 11.27 6.18 0.93
CA ALA A 7 10.07 5.34 0.86
C ALA A 7 8.98 6.00 -0.01
N ARG A 8 8.79 7.32 0.13
CA ARG A 8 7.83 8.06 -0.70
C ARG A 8 8.26 8.10 -2.16
N SER A 9 9.52 8.34 -2.47
CA SER A 9 10.00 8.36 -3.86
C SER A 9 9.81 7.00 -4.53
N LEU A 10 10.21 5.90 -3.87
CA LEU A 10 10.00 4.54 -4.37
C LEU A 10 8.51 4.24 -4.60
N PHE A 11 7.66 4.67 -3.66
CA PHE A 11 6.22 4.51 -3.83
C PHE A 11 5.68 5.28 -5.05
N LEU A 12 6.10 6.52 -5.26
CA LEU A 12 5.65 7.33 -6.40
C LEU A 12 6.09 6.69 -7.73
N GLU A 13 7.34 6.22 -7.81
CA GLU A 13 7.84 5.50 -9.00
C GLU A 13 7.04 4.21 -9.26
N ALA A 14 6.75 3.43 -8.22
CA ALA A 14 5.93 2.22 -8.35
C ALA A 14 4.48 2.55 -8.77
N GLN A 15 3.90 3.63 -8.26
CA GLN A 15 2.59 4.12 -8.67
C GLN A 15 2.57 4.52 -10.14
N ASP A 16 3.57 5.27 -10.60
CA ASP A 16 3.63 5.73 -11.99
C ASP A 16 3.84 4.56 -12.95
N ALA A 17 4.68 3.58 -12.57
CA ALA A 17 4.83 2.33 -13.31
C ALA A 17 3.50 1.54 -13.38
N ALA A 18 2.77 1.43 -12.29
CA ALA A 18 1.48 0.74 -12.28
C ALA A 18 0.45 1.44 -13.19
N ARG A 19 0.38 2.77 -13.15
CA ARG A 19 -0.48 3.57 -14.05
C ARG A 19 -0.11 3.38 -15.50
N ALA A 20 1.19 3.42 -15.84
CA ALA A 20 1.67 3.19 -17.19
C ALA A 20 1.30 1.81 -17.73
N ASN A 21 1.19 0.80 -16.85
CA ASN A 21 0.73 -0.55 -17.19
C ASN A 21 -0.79 -0.72 -17.15
N GLY A 22 -1.57 0.35 -17.01
CA GLY A 22 -3.03 0.32 -17.04
C GLY A 22 -3.70 -0.16 -15.75
N ALA A 23 -2.96 -0.26 -14.64
CA ALA A 23 -3.54 -0.60 -13.36
C ALA A 23 -4.52 0.49 -12.89
N ARG A 24 -5.67 0.06 -12.34
CA ARG A 24 -6.70 0.95 -11.81
C ARG A 24 -6.68 1.06 -10.29
N THR A 25 -6.05 0.10 -9.63
CA THR A 25 -6.00 -0.03 -8.18
C THR A 25 -4.65 -0.60 -7.78
N LEU A 26 -4.06 -0.05 -6.72
CA LEU A 26 -2.95 -0.66 -5.99
C LEU A 26 -3.49 -1.37 -4.76
N TYR A 27 -2.88 -2.51 -4.44
CA TYR A 27 -3.11 -3.27 -3.21
C TYR A 27 -1.81 -3.34 -2.42
N VAL A 28 -1.88 -3.14 -1.12
CA VAL A 28 -0.75 -3.31 -0.20
C VAL A 28 -1.22 -4.01 1.07
N SER A 29 -0.29 -4.67 1.72
CA SER A 29 -0.41 -5.13 3.09
C SER A 29 0.59 -4.35 3.94
N ALA A 30 0.09 -3.79 5.03
CA ALA A 30 0.89 -2.98 5.94
C ALA A 30 1.03 -3.69 7.29
N THR A 31 2.26 -3.82 7.78
CA THR A 31 2.49 -4.23 9.17
C THR A 31 1.68 -3.33 10.11
N PRO A 32 0.99 -3.88 11.14
CA PRO A 32 0.05 -3.15 11.99
C PRO A 32 0.77 -2.24 12.99
N THR A 33 1.53 -1.28 12.45
CA THR A 33 2.25 -0.24 13.18
C THR A 33 1.79 1.11 12.64
N ASP A 34 1.68 2.10 13.53
CA ASP A 34 1.25 3.46 13.15
C ASP A 34 2.12 4.06 12.04
N ALA A 35 3.41 3.73 12.03
CA ALA A 35 4.34 4.20 11.02
C ALA A 35 4.04 3.64 9.62
N ALA A 36 3.85 2.33 9.49
CA ALA A 36 3.61 1.68 8.19
C ALA A 36 2.20 1.98 7.66
N VAL A 37 1.20 1.86 8.52
CA VAL A 37 -0.20 2.17 8.18
C VAL A 37 -0.33 3.66 7.85
N GLY A 38 0.23 4.52 8.71
CA GLY A 38 0.26 5.96 8.51
C GLY A 38 0.95 6.37 7.21
N PHE A 39 2.04 5.70 6.81
CA PHE A 39 2.65 5.92 5.49
C PHE A 39 1.61 5.73 4.38
N TYR A 40 1.03 4.53 4.24
CA TYR A 40 0.07 4.25 3.15
C TYR A 40 -1.19 5.12 3.22
N LEU A 41 -1.70 5.45 4.41
CA LEU A 41 -2.81 6.41 4.58
C LEU A 41 -2.46 7.79 3.98
N HIS A 42 -1.29 8.36 4.29
CA HIS A 42 -0.83 9.62 3.70
C HIS A 42 -0.62 9.55 2.19
N GLN A 43 -0.54 8.36 1.62
CA GLN A 43 -0.42 8.14 0.18
C GLN A 43 -1.78 7.94 -0.49
N GLY A 44 -2.88 7.94 0.28
CA GLY A 44 -4.24 7.82 -0.23
C GLY A 44 -4.77 6.38 -0.28
N PHE A 45 -4.12 5.44 0.40
CA PHE A 45 -4.69 4.11 0.63
C PHE A 45 -5.76 4.15 1.72
N GLN A 46 -6.66 3.18 1.67
CA GLN A 46 -7.69 2.94 2.69
C GLN A 46 -7.72 1.45 3.03
N PRO A 47 -7.94 1.06 4.30
CA PRO A 47 -8.19 -0.33 4.66
C PRO A 47 -9.33 -0.92 3.82
N THR A 48 -9.17 -2.16 3.35
CA THR A 48 -10.20 -2.86 2.57
C THR A 48 -10.91 -3.90 3.42
N THR A 49 -12.22 -4.05 3.23
CA THR A 49 -13.02 -5.17 3.75
C THR A 49 -13.05 -6.36 2.81
N ASP A 50 -12.51 -6.21 1.61
CA ASP A 50 -12.39 -7.25 0.58
C ASP A 50 -10.90 -7.43 0.22
N PRO A 51 -10.10 -8.09 1.09
CA PRO A 51 -8.71 -8.38 0.83
C PRO A 51 -8.55 -9.51 -0.20
N VAL A 52 -7.44 -9.52 -0.93
CA VAL A 52 -7.11 -10.61 -1.85
C VAL A 52 -6.88 -11.89 -1.02
N PRO A 53 -7.71 -12.95 -1.16
CA PRO A 53 -7.69 -14.09 -0.24
C PRO A 53 -6.32 -14.76 -0.12
N ALA A 54 -5.63 -14.95 -1.24
CA ALA A 54 -4.30 -15.57 -1.27
C ALA A 54 -3.21 -14.73 -0.59
N LEU A 55 -3.38 -13.41 -0.50
CA LEU A 55 -2.47 -12.52 0.23
C LEU A 55 -2.84 -12.43 1.70
N LEU A 56 -4.14 -12.42 2.02
CA LEU A 56 -4.62 -12.48 3.40
C LEU A 56 -4.16 -13.76 4.11
N GLU A 57 -4.23 -14.91 3.43
CA GLU A 57 -3.75 -16.17 3.99
C GLU A 57 -2.25 -16.15 4.30
N LYS A 58 -1.46 -15.45 3.49
CA LYS A 58 -0.01 -15.32 3.68
C LYS A 58 0.35 -14.33 4.79
N GLU A 59 -0.49 -13.32 5.00
CA GLU A 59 -0.20 -12.20 5.88
C GLU A 59 -1.43 -11.79 6.71
N PRO A 60 -1.99 -12.71 7.51
CA PRO A 60 -3.27 -12.51 8.19
C PRO A 60 -3.25 -11.41 9.24
N GLU A 61 -2.08 -11.09 9.79
CA GLU A 61 -1.88 -10.02 10.77
C GLU A 61 -1.69 -8.62 10.15
N ASN A 62 -1.49 -8.54 8.84
CA ASN A 62 -1.28 -7.27 8.17
C ASN A 62 -2.61 -6.55 7.90
N ILE A 63 -2.56 -5.22 7.90
CA ILE A 63 -3.68 -4.39 7.46
C ILE A 63 -3.64 -4.32 5.94
N HIS A 64 -4.62 -4.94 5.28
CA HIS A 64 -4.76 -4.88 3.84
C HIS A 64 -5.44 -3.58 3.41
N MET A 65 -4.88 -2.92 2.41
CA MET A 65 -5.30 -1.60 1.98
C MET A 65 -5.29 -1.48 0.46
N VAL A 66 -6.17 -0.63 -0.07
CA VAL A 66 -6.28 -0.34 -1.50
C VAL A 66 -6.22 1.15 -1.78
N LYS A 67 -5.70 1.51 -2.95
CA LYS A 67 -5.72 2.86 -3.50
C LYS A 67 -6.14 2.82 -4.96
N ARG A 68 -7.17 3.58 -5.33
CA ARG A 68 -7.49 3.81 -6.75
C ARG A 68 -6.43 4.72 -7.37
N LEU A 69 -5.95 4.35 -8.57
CA LEU A 69 -4.90 5.05 -9.30
C LEU A 69 -5.42 6.16 -10.19
#